data_AF-A0A090AFN3-F1
#
_entry.id   AF-A0A090AFN3-F1
#
_cell.length_a   1.000
_cell.length_b   1.000
_cell.length_c   1.000
_cell.angle_alpha   90.00
_cell.angle_beta   90.00
_cell.angle_gamma   90.00
#
_symmetry.space_group_name_H-M   'P 1'
#
loop_
_entity.id
_entity.type
_entity.pdbx_description
1 polymer ?
#
loop_
_entity_poly.entity_id
_entity_poly.type
_entity_poly.pdbx_seq_one_letter_code
_entity_poly.pdbx_strand_id
1 'polypeptide(L)'
;MTHAGLSPIHSVVVWDEQGRSQTIPVAGEKPLTLRVNHGEIITLMTFGAYPEALAIGYLRNQGLIKQLEEITTVQVDWQTETVEIQTVSQWQLATPTGYSALTTCGQGAVLSSQPLILSQLLPPIPVKQSLIYALLAALTQYNKVHHQVGGVHSCALYQTNHQLLAFIEDVGRHNAVDTIAGLMWLQHWGGEDKIFYTTGRLNAEIVMKIVHMGIPILLSRSGVTYRGIKLAQQYGVTLIAHAKEQHFLIFNGKTNVIFDACPS
;
A
#
# COMPACT_ATOMS: atom_id res chain seq x y z
N MET A 1 -7.48 2.50 -19.49
CA MET A 1 -6.16 2.44 -18.85
C MET A 1 -5.12 2.05 -19.88
N THR A 2 -3.89 2.53 -19.73
CA THR A 2 -2.77 2.28 -20.66
C THR A 2 -2.01 0.97 -20.41
N HIS A 3 -2.15 0.38 -19.21
CA HIS A 3 -1.41 -0.81 -18.76
C HIS A 3 0.11 -0.65 -18.85
N ALA A 4 0.63 0.51 -18.44
CA ALA A 4 2.01 0.91 -18.69
C ALA A 4 3.01 0.46 -17.59
N GLY A 5 2.92 -0.78 -17.11
CA GLY A 5 3.83 -1.27 -16.07
C GLY A 5 5.30 -1.30 -16.50
N LEU A 6 6.22 -0.90 -15.61
CA LEU A 6 7.67 -0.99 -15.77
C LEU A 6 8.27 -2.21 -15.06
N SER A 7 9.44 -2.64 -15.54
CA SER A 7 10.29 -3.56 -14.77
C SER A 7 10.86 -2.85 -13.55
N PRO A 8 10.75 -3.41 -12.34
CA PRO A 8 11.24 -2.79 -11.11
C PRO A 8 12.75 -2.91 -10.90
N ILE A 9 13.47 -3.63 -11.77
CA ILE A 9 14.89 -3.98 -11.59
C ILE A 9 15.73 -3.51 -12.78
N HIS A 10 16.87 -2.89 -12.47
CA HIS A 10 17.93 -2.56 -13.42
C HIS A 10 19.21 -3.29 -13.07
N SER A 11 20.05 -3.60 -14.07
CA SER A 11 21.38 -4.17 -13.84
C SER A 11 22.43 -3.07 -13.87
N VAL A 12 23.30 -3.02 -12.87
CA VAL A 12 24.40 -2.05 -12.79
C VAL A 12 25.72 -2.77 -12.54
N VAL A 13 26.80 -2.23 -13.09
CA VAL A 13 28.16 -2.70 -12.81
C VAL A 13 28.65 -1.98 -11.55
N VAL A 14 29.09 -2.76 -10.57
CA VAL A 14 29.68 -2.29 -9.32
C VAL A 14 31.08 -2.86 -9.15
N TRP A 15 31.88 -2.24 -8.29
CA TRP A 15 33.22 -2.70 -7.94
C TRP A 15 33.26 -3.03 -6.45
N ASP A 16 33.92 -4.14 -6.12
CA ASP A 16 34.15 -4.54 -4.72
C ASP A 16 35.41 -3.89 -4.13
N GLU A 17 35.71 -4.19 -2.86
CA GLU A 17 36.86 -3.66 -2.14
C GLU A 17 38.22 -4.08 -2.72
N GLN A 18 38.23 -5.07 -3.62
CA GLN A 18 39.41 -5.59 -4.31
C GLN A 18 39.55 -5.02 -5.73
N GLY A 19 38.64 -4.14 -6.15
CA GLY A 19 38.62 -3.54 -7.49
C GLY A 19 38.07 -4.47 -8.58
N ARG A 20 37.45 -5.59 -8.23
CA ARG A 20 36.82 -6.50 -9.19
C ARG A 20 35.42 -6.00 -9.53
N SER A 21 35.06 -6.00 -10.81
CA SER A 21 33.72 -5.62 -11.25
C SER A 21 32.77 -6.81 -11.20
N GLN A 22 31.51 -6.54 -10.85
CA GLN A 22 30.40 -7.48 -10.93
C GLN A 22 29.11 -6.75 -11.33
N THR A 23 28.21 -7.46 -12.00
CA THR A 23 26.88 -6.91 -12.32
C THR A 23 25.88 -7.36 -11.26
N ILE A 24 25.23 -6.39 -10.60
CA ILE A 24 24.19 -6.67 -9.61
C ILE A 24 22.86 -6.04 -10.02
N PRO A 25 21.72 -6.65 -9.65
CA PRO A 25 20.43 -6.01 -9.80
C PRO A 25 20.28 -4.90 -8.74
N VAL A 26 19.65 -3.79 -9.13
CA VAL A 26 19.25 -2.70 -8.24
C VAL A 26 17.81 -2.31 -8.51
N ALA A 27 17.14 -1.85 -7.45
CA ALA A 27 15.77 -1.37 -7.54
C ALA A 27 15.72 -0.11 -8.42
N GLY A 28 14.81 -0.07 -9.38
CA GLY A 28 14.48 1.16 -10.09
C GLY A 28 13.76 2.13 -9.18
N GLU A 29 13.83 3.42 -9.46
CA GLU A 29 13.00 4.42 -8.80
C GLU A 29 12.73 5.50 -9.84
N LYS A 30 11.45 5.74 -10.13
CA LYS A 30 11.04 6.79 -11.06
C LYS A 30 9.99 7.70 -10.42
N PRO A 31 10.03 9.00 -10.69
CA PRO A 31 8.93 9.88 -10.35
C PRO A 31 7.71 9.52 -11.22
N LEU A 32 6.54 9.68 -10.63
CA LEU A 32 5.25 9.62 -11.32
C LEU A 32 4.39 10.76 -10.78
N THR A 33 4.20 11.79 -11.60
CA THR A 33 3.39 12.97 -11.28
C THR A 33 1.92 12.68 -11.61
N LEU A 34 1.08 12.65 -10.57
CA LEU A 34 -0.35 12.45 -10.69
C LEU A 34 -1.03 13.77 -11.04
N ARG A 35 -1.77 13.77 -12.15
CA ARG A 35 -2.54 14.91 -12.63
C ARG A 35 -4.01 14.53 -12.74
N VAL A 36 -4.89 15.37 -12.19
CA VAL A 36 -6.33 15.20 -12.29
C VAL A 36 -6.91 16.40 -13.02
N ASN A 37 -7.60 16.18 -14.13
CA ASN A 37 -8.13 17.23 -15.01
C ASN A 37 -7.08 18.32 -15.30
N HIS A 38 -5.87 17.91 -15.66
CA HIS A 38 -4.70 18.75 -15.95
C HIS A 38 -4.02 19.45 -14.77
N GLY A 39 -4.60 19.40 -13.56
CA GLY A 39 -3.99 19.93 -12.33
C GLY A 39 -3.04 18.91 -11.69
N GLU A 40 -1.83 19.32 -11.35
CA GLU A 40 -0.88 18.48 -10.60
C GLU A 40 -1.32 18.31 -9.14
N ILE A 41 -1.25 17.07 -8.66
CA ILE A 41 -1.66 16.68 -7.31
C ILE A 41 -0.44 16.38 -6.45
N ILE A 42 0.41 15.46 -6.92
CA ILE A 42 1.59 14.98 -6.21
C ILE A 42 2.54 14.29 -7.18
N THR A 43 3.83 14.26 -6.85
CA THR A 43 4.81 13.38 -7.49
C THR A 43 5.22 12.28 -6.51
N LEU A 44 5.03 11.02 -6.91
CA LEU A 44 5.38 9.84 -6.14
C LEU A 44 6.65 9.21 -6.72
N MET A 45 7.58 8.77 -5.87
CA MET A 45 8.71 7.94 -6.30
C MET A 45 8.29 6.46 -6.23
N THR A 46 8.28 5.75 -7.35
CA THR A 46 7.70 4.39 -7.48
C THR A 46 8.55 3.49 -8.36
N PHE A 47 8.35 2.17 -8.26
CA PHE A 47 8.82 1.20 -9.26
C PHE A 47 8.08 1.30 -10.58
N GLY A 48 6.86 1.82 -10.58
CA GLY A 48 6.04 1.90 -11.78
C GLY A 48 5.51 0.55 -12.26
N ALA A 49 5.49 -0.49 -11.43
CA ALA A 49 4.97 -1.80 -11.81
C ALA A 49 3.44 -1.78 -12.09
N TYR A 50 2.70 -0.97 -11.32
CA TYR A 50 1.24 -0.83 -11.43
C TYR A 50 0.81 0.64 -11.33
N PRO A 51 1.24 1.51 -12.26
CA PRO A 51 1.12 2.96 -12.11
C PRO A 51 -0.34 3.43 -12.12
N GLU A 52 -1.23 2.82 -12.90
CA GLU A 52 -2.65 3.15 -12.90
C GLU A 52 -3.32 2.80 -11.57
N ALA A 53 -3.03 1.61 -11.02
CA ALA A 53 -3.58 1.20 -9.74
C ALA A 53 -3.04 2.05 -8.58
N LEU A 54 -1.76 2.41 -8.61
CA LEU A 54 -1.15 3.36 -7.67
C LEU A 54 -1.90 4.69 -7.70
N ALA A 55 -2.12 5.25 -8.90
CA ALA A 55 -2.77 6.54 -9.08
C ALA A 55 -4.21 6.54 -8.55
N ILE A 56 -5.01 5.55 -8.94
CA ILE A 56 -6.40 5.38 -8.48
C ILE A 56 -6.43 5.20 -6.96
N GLY A 57 -5.55 4.35 -6.43
CA GLY A 57 -5.47 4.05 -5.02
C GLY A 57 -5.06 5.24 -4.17
N TYR A 58 -4.16 6.09 -4.66
CA TYR A 58 -3.80 7.35 -4.01
C TYR A 58 -5.03 8.25 -3.90
N LEU A 59 -5.74 8.50 -5.00
CA LEU A 59 -6.95 9.34 -4.99
C LEU A 59 -8.02 8.80 -4.03
N ARG A 60 -8.24 7.49 -4.03
CA ARG A 60 -9.13 6.80 -3.08
C ARG A 60 -8.76 7.07 -1.63
N ASN A 61 -7.51 6.76 -1.27
CA ASN A 61 -7.05 6.83 0.12
C ASN A 61 -6.90 8.27 0.63
N GLN A 62 -6.79 9.25 -0.26
CA GLN A 62 -6.87 10.68 0.08
C GLN A 62 -8.32 11.20 0.11
N GLY A 63 -9.32 10.37 -0.21
CA GLY A 63 -10.73 10.79 -0.30
C GLY A 63 -11.01 11.80 -1.41
N LEU A 64 -10.14 11.88 -2.42
CA LEU A 64 -10.28 12.76 -3.58
C LEU A 64 -11.30 12.22 -4.59
N ILE A 65 -11.59 10.92 -4.51
CA ILE A 65 -12.63 10.25 -5.31
C ILE A 65 -13.42 9.35 -4.37
N LYS A 66 -14.73 9.28 -4.55
CA LYS A 66 -15.63 8.45 -3.72
C LYS A 66 -15.96 7.14 -4.40
N GLN A 67 -16.07 7.13 -5.72
CA GLN A 67 -16.45 5.95 -6.51
C GLN A 67 -15.64 5.87 -7.80
N LEU A 68 -15.38 4.65 -8.29
CA LEU A 68 -14.53 4.43 -9.45
C LEU A 68 -15.11 5.05 -10.73
N GLU A 69 -16.44 5.14 -10.82
CA GLU A 69 -17.21 5.68 -11.94
C GLU A 69 -17.01 7.20 -12.12
N GLU A 70 -16.43 7.88 -11.13
CA GLU A 70 -16.00 9.27 -11.30
C GLU A 70 -14.80 9.40 -12.24
N ILE A 71 -14.03 8.33 -12.45
CA ILE A 71 -12.84 8.31 -13.32
C ILE A 71 -13.25 7.87 -14.73
N THR A 72 -13.01 8.73 -15.72
CA THR A 72 -13.25 8.40 -17.13
C THR A 72 -12.03 7.80 -17.79
N THR A 73 -10.84 8.36 -17.54
CA THR A 73 -9.58 7.87 -18.12
C THR A 73 -8.43 7.94 -17.13
N VAL A 74 -7.49 7.01 -17.30
CA VAL A 74 -6.18 7.00 -16.63
C VAL A 74 -5.15 6.65 -17.69
N GLN A 75 -4.25 7.58 -17.97
CA GLN A 75 -3.22 7.47 -18.99
C GLN A 75 -1.86 7.74 -18.39
N VAL A 76 -0.96 6.76 -18.47
CA VAL A 76 0.41 6.87 -17.96
C VAL A 76 1.35 7.11 -19.13
N ASP A 77 2.18 8.14 -19.01
CA ASP A 77 3.26 8.44 -19.95
C ASP A 77 4.58 8.52 -19.18
N TRP A 78 5.46 7.56 -19.44
CA TRP A 78 6.78 7.49 -18.81
C TRP A 78 7.85 8.35 -19.48
N GLN A 79 7.57 8.97 -20.64
CA GLN A 79 8.45 9.98 -21.24
C GLN A 79 8.32 11.30 -20.49
N THR A 80 7.10 11.66 -20.10
CA THR A 80 6.81 12.85 -19.29
C THR A 80 6.71 12.57 -17.79
N GLU A 81 6.80 11.30 -17.39
CA GLU A 81 6.73 10.85 -15.98
C GLU A 81 5.42 11.26 -15.31
N THR A 82 4.32 11.20 -16.05
CA THR A 82 3.00 11.65 -15.61
C THR A 82 1.94 10.55 -15.72
N VAL A 83 0.97 10.58 -14.82
CA VAL A 83 -0.31 9.91 -14.99
C VAL A 83 -1.42 10.95 -15.04
N GLU A 84 -2.08 11.05 -16.19
CA GLU A 84 -3.22 11.93 -16.42
C GLU A 84 -4.51 11.17 -16.13
N ILE A 85 -5.32 11.73 -15.24
CA ILE A 85 -6.58 11.17 -14.77
C ILE A 85 -7.69 12.17 -15.12
N GLN A 86 -8.64 11.75 -15.93
CA GLN A 86 -9.83 12.56 -16.21
C GLN A 86 -10.99 12.06 -15.35
N THR A 87 -11.77 13.00 -14.83
CA THR A 87 -12.97 12.71 -14.05
C THR A 87 -14.23 13.27 -14.71
N VAL A 88 -15.39 12.67 -14.40
CA VAL A 88 -16.70 13.09 -14.93
C VAL A 88 -17.06 14.51 -14.48
N SER A 89 -16.79 14.83 -13.22
CA SER A 89 -16.96 16.17 -12.67
C SER A 89 -15.66 16.96 -12.84
N GLN A 90 -15.77 18.24 -13.21
CA GLN A 90 -14.64 19.16 -13.14
C GLN A 90 -14.38 19.50 -11.68
N TRP A 91 -13.64 18.62 -10.99
CA TRP A 91 -13.05 18.93 -9.71
C TRP A 91 -12.12 20.12 -9.90
N GLN A 92 -12.54 21.29 -9.46
CA GLN A 92 -11.60 22.34 -9.10
C GLN A 92 -11.01 21.93 -7.75
N LEU A 93 -9.92 21.17 -7.77
CA LEU A 93 -9.04 21.22 -6.61
C LEU A 93 -8.72 22.70 -6.42
N ALA A 94 -9.00 23.24 -5.24
CA ALA A 94 -8.48 24.55 -4.87
C ALA A 94 -6.98 24.46 -5.12
N THR A 95 -6.53 25.13 -6.18
CA THR A 95 -5.14 25.10 -6.64
C THR A 95 -4.25 25.28 -5.43
N PRO A 96 -3.43 24.30 -5.05
CA PRO A 96 -2.39 24.55 -4.08
C PRO A 96 -1.48 25.56 -4.75
N THR A 97 -1.56 26.82 -4.32
CA THR A 97 -0.56 27.83 -4.65
C THR A 97 0.78 27.31 -4.15
N GLY A 98 1.50 26.64 -5.05
CA GLY A 98 2.91 26.26 -4.94
C GLY A 98 3.29 25.39 -3.75
N TYR A 99 3.03 24.07 -3.80
CA TYR A 99 3.90 23.09 -3.13
C TYR A 99 3.77 21.73 -3.84
N SER A 100 4.52 21.54 -4.93
CA SER A 100 4.83 20.20 -5.45
C SER A 100 5.78 19.54 -4.44
N ALA A 101 5.23 18.89 -3.42
CA ALA A 101 6.02 18.15 -2.45
C ALA A 101 6.51 16.86 -3.12
N LEU A 102 7.79 16.83 -3.52
CA LEU A 102 8.52 15.59 -3.78
C LEU A 102 8.56 14.81 -2.45
N THR A 103 7.77 13.74 -2.34
CA THR A 103 7.65 12.98 -1.08
C THR A 103 8.61 11.80 -1.07
N THR A 104 9.90 12.06 -0.85
CA THR A 104 10.94 11.02 -0.71
C THR A 104 10.88 10.24 0.62
N CYS A 105 9.90 10.48 1.49
CA CYS A 105 9.83 9.81 2.79
C CYS A 105 8.42 9.71 3.40
N GLY A 106 7.36 9.59 2.58
CA GLY A 106 6.03 9.25 3.09
C GLY A 106 5.45 10.23 4.11
N GLN A 107 5.82 11.50 4.04
CA GLN A 107 4.99 12.59 4.56
C GLN A 107 4.26 13.18 3.37
N GLY A 108 3.06 12.67 3.09
CA GLY A 108 2.17 13.32 2.15
C GLY A 108 1.83 14.69 2.70
N ALA A 109 2.06 15.75 1.92
CA ALA A 109 1.29 16.96 2.12
C ALA A 109 -0.18 16.52 2.15
N VAL A 110 -0.81 16.66 3.32
CA VAL A 110 -2.24 16.46 3.48
C VAL A 110 -2.88 17.54 2.62
N LEU A 111 -3.14 17.22 1.35
CA LEU A 111 -4.15 17.90 0.58
C LEU A 111 -5.38 17.91 1.48
N SER A 112 -5.85 19.11 1.80
CA SER A 112 -6.87 19.41 2.79
C SER A 112 -8.23 18.82 2.39
N SER A 113 -8.34 17.50 2.28
CA SER A 113 -9.58 16.78 2.32
C SER A 113 -9.86 16.48 3.79
N GLN A 114 -11.07 16.81 4.23
CA GLN A 114 -11.55 16.31 5.52
C GLN A 114 -11.33 14.78 5.52
N PRO A 115 -10.74 14.20 6.58
CA PRO A 115 -10.57 12.75 6.64
C PRO A 115 -11.93 12.12 6.34
N LEU A 116 -11.99 11.13 5.44
CA LEU A 116 -13.22 10.39 5.19
C LEU A 116 -13.68 9.84 6.55
N ILE A 117 -14.66 10.51 7.17
CA ILE A 117 -15.11 10.18 8.52
C ILE A 117 -15.98 8.95 8.36
N LEU A 118 -15.37 7.78 8.57
CA LEU A 118 -16.14 6.57 8.81
C LEU A 118 -16.84 6.73 10.15
N SER A 119 -18.16 6.77 10.10
CA SER A 119 -19.03 6.87 11.27
C SER A 119 -19.22 5.52 11.98
N GLN A 120 -18.74 4.42 11.38
CA GLN A 120 -18.97 3.06 11.85
C GLN A 120 -17.65 2.31 12.04
N LEU A 121 -17.62 1.48 13.09
CA LEU A 121 -16.57 0.50 13.33
C LEU A 121 -16.58 -0.55 12.23
N LEU A 122 -15.39 -1.03 11.85
CA LEU A 122 -15.29 -2.19 10.97
C LEU A 122 -15.82 -3.44 11.70
N PRO A 123 -16.52 -4.34 10.99
CA PRO A 123 -17.05 -5.54 11.59
C PRO A 123 -15.89 -6.42 12.09
N PRO A 124 -15.96 -6.95 13.32
CA PRO A 124 -14.94 -7.87 13.81
C PRO A 124 -15.03 -9.19 13.04
N ILE A 125 -13.89 -9.68 12.56
CA ILE A 125 -13.80 -10.97 11.86
C ILE A 125 -12.82 -11.90 12.58
N PRO A 126 -13.23 -13.16 12.86
CA PRO A 126 -12.33 -14.14 13.45
C PRO A 126 -11.17 -14.47 12.49
N VAL A 127 -9.96 -14.47 13.01
CA VAL A 127 -8.74 -14.89 12.30
C VAL A 127 -8.06 -16.01 13.07
N LYS A 128 -7.77 -17.11 12.38
CA LYS A 128 -7.05 -18.25 12.96
C LYS A 128 -5.55 -17.95 13.03
N GLN A 129 -4.93 -18.36 14.13
CA GLN A 129 -3.48 -18.30 14.31
C GLN A 129 -2.75 -19.09 13.22
N SER A 130 -3.26 -20.28 12.88
CA SER A 130 -2.74 -21.11 11.79
C SER A 130 -2.74 -20.40 10.42
N LEU A 131 -3.76 -19.58 10.15
CA LEU A 131 -3.85 -18.76 8.93
C LEU A 131 -2.79 -17.66 8.93
N ILE A 132 -2.53 -17.00 10.06
CA ILE A 132 -1.45 -16.00 10.16
C ILE A 132 -0.10 -16.65 9.84
N TYR A 133 0.17 -17.83 10.38
CA TYR A 133 1.41 -18.58 10.10
C TYR A 133 1.53 -18.97 8.63
N ALA A 134 0.45 -19.51 8.05
CA ALA A 134 0.41 -19.89 6.63
C ALA A 134 0.65 -18.67 5.72
N LEU A 135 0.04 -17.53 6.04
CA LEU A 135 0.22 -16.27 5.32
C LEU A 135 1.68 -15.82 5.37
N LEU A 136 2.29 -15.75 6.55
CA LEU A 136 3.70 -15.33 6.71
C LEU A 136 4.67 -16.27 5.99
N ALA A 137 4.42 -17.57 6.06
CA ALA A 137 5.21 -18.57 5.33
C ALA A 137 5.09 -18.39 3.81
N ALA A 138 3.86 -18.24 3.29
CA ALA A 138 3.61 -18.04 1.87
C ALA A 138 4.34 -16.78 1.35
N LEU A 139 4.26 -15.67 2.08
CA LEU A 139 4.89 -14.41 1.69
C LEU A 139 6.42 -14.46 1.56
N THR A 140 7.07 -15.38 2.25
CA THR A 140 8.52 -15.58 2.10
C THR A 140 8.87 -15.99 0.66
N GLN A 141 7.98 -16.70 -0.04
CA GLN A 141 8.19 -17.12 -1.43
C GLN A 141 7.95 -15.99 -2.46
N TYR A 142 7.21 -14.94 -2.08
CA TYR A 142 6.84 -13.83 -2.96
C TYR A 142 7.80 -12.65 -2.91
N ASN A 143 8.67 -12.55 -1.89
CA ASN A 143 9.66 -11.48 -1.71
C ASN A 143 10.82 -11.51 -2.73
N LYS A 144 10.58 -11.88 -4.00
CA LYS A 144 11.63 -12.07 -5.02
C LYS A 144 12.40 -10.78 -5.29
N VAL A 145 11.74 -9.63 -5.42
CA VAL A 145 12.42 -8.34 -5.64
C VAL A 145 13.15 -7.92 -4.37
N HIS A 146 12.50 -7.98 -3.20
CA HIS A 146 13.18 -7.72 -1.92
C HIS A 146 14.45 -8.57 -1.74
N HIS A 147 14.42 -9.85 -2.12
CA HIS A 147 15.58 -10.74 -2.04
C HIS A 147 16.69 -10.40 -3.05
N GLN A 148 16.34 -9.83 -4.20
CA GLN A 148 17.31 -9.50 -5.25
C GLN A 148 17.97 -8.14 -5.04
N VAL A 149 17.21 -7.11 -4.64
CA VAL A 149 17.70 -5.72 -4.64
C VAL A 149 17.69 -5.04 -3.27
N GLY A 150 16.97 -5.58 -2.29
CA GLY A 150 16.82 -4.97 -0.96
C GLY A 150 16.14 -3.59 -0.99
N GLY A 151 15.90 -2.99 0.18
CA GLY A 151 15.42 -1.60 0.27
C GLY A 151 13.98 -1.35 -0.21
N VAL A 152 13.15 -2.39 -0.34
CA VAL A 152 11.78 -2.29 -0.86
C VAL A 152 10.74 -2.57 0.23
N HIS A 153 9.53 -2.07 0.03
CA HIS A 153 8.38 -2.37 0.87
C HIS A 153 7.38 -3.26 0.15
N SER A 154 7.19 -4.46 0.69
CA SER A 154 6.19 -5.41 0.22
C SER A 154 4.89 -5.28 1.03
N CYS A 155 3.74 -5.29 0.35
CA CYS A 155 2.40 -5.39 0.91
C CYS A 155 1.63 -6.52 0.24
N ALA A 156 0.66 -7.09 0.95
CA ALA A 156 -0.17 -8.16 0.43
C ALA A 156 -1.62 -8.03 0.89
N LEU A 157 -2.54 -8.40 0.00
CA LEU A 157 -3.95 -8.56 0.29
C LEU A 157 -4.30 -10.04 0.27
N TYR A 158 -4.72 -10.55 1.41
CA TYR A 158 -5.21 -11.92 1.57
C TYR A 158 -6.70 -11.90 1.81
N GLN A 159 -7.36 -12.95 1.36
CA GLN A 159 -8.70 -13.29 1.79
C GLN A 159 -8.62 -14.29 2.95
N THR A 160 -9.58 -14.22 3.86
CA THR A 160 -9.67 -15.10 5.06
C THR A 160 -9.78 -16.60 4.74
N ASN A 161 -10.05 -16.97 3.48
CA ASN A 161 -10.08 -18.35 2.98
C ASN A 161 -8.72 -18.86 2.44
N HIS A 162 -7.59 -18.31 2.91
CA HIS A 162 -6.22 -18.67 2.51
C HIS A 162 -5.80 -18.25 1.08
N GLN A 163 -6.55 -17.38 0.42
CA GLN A 163 -6.20 -16.93 -0.94
C GLN A 163 -5.40 -15.62 -0.91
N LEU A 164 -4.22 -15.60 -1.53
CA LEU A 164 -3.49 -14.38 -1.85
C LEU A 164 -4.15 -13.72 -3.08
N LEU A 165 -4.64 -12.50 -2.92
CA LEU A 165 -5.29 -11.74 -4.01
C LEU A 165 -4.32 -10.80 -4.72
N ALA A 166 -3.46 -10.13 -3.96
CA ALA A 166 -2.47 -9.21 -4.51
C ALA A 166 -1.21 -9.19 -3.65
N PHE A 167 -0.05 -9.08 -4.29
CA PHE A 167 1.24 -8.86 -3.65
C PHE A 167 1.96 -7.76 -4.43
N ILE A 168 2.28 -6.66 -3.75
CA ILE A 168 2.85 -5.45 -4.35
C ILE A 168 4.12 -5.07 -3.62
N GLU A 169 5.16 -4.78 -4.39
CA GLU A 169 6.41 -4.21 -3.91
C GLU A 169 6.59 -2.83 -4.52
N ASP A 170 7.07 -1.89 -3.71
CA ASP A 170 7.41 -0.53 -4.15
C ASP A 170 8.53 0.05 -3.27
N VAL A 171 9.21 1.10 -3.73
CA VAL A 171 10.14 1.88 -2.88
C VAL A 171 9.40 2.49 -1.71
N GLY A 172 8.19 3.02 -1.94
CA GLY A 172 7.37 3.66 -0.92
C GLY A 172 6.37 2.69 -0.30
N ARG A 173 6.41 2.50 1.02
CA ARG A 173 5.39 1.69 1.73
C ARG A 173 3.95 2.20 1.48
N HIS A 174 3.79 3.52 1.37
CA HIS A 174 2.49 4.13 1.12
C HIS A 174 2.01 3.83 -0.30
N ASN A 175 2.91 3.81 -1.28
CA ASN A 175 2.59 3.46 -2.66
C ASN A 175 2.16 2.00 -2.78
N ALA A 176 2.82 1.09 -2.07
CA ALA A 176 2.41 -0.32 -2.06
C ALA A 176 0.99 -0.49 -1.48
N VAL A 177 0.63 0.25 -0.42
CA VAL A 177 -0.73 0.27 0.12
C VAL A 177 -1.73 0.88 -0.87
N ASP A 178 -1.40 2.04 -1.44
CA ASP A 178 -2.26 2.73 -2.41
C ASP A 178 -2.48 1.85 -3.64
N THR A 179 -1.45 1.22 -4.18
CA THR A 179 -1.57 0.31 -5.32
C THR A 179 -2.56 -0.82 -5.04
N ILE A 180 -2.52 -1.45 -3.86
CA ILE A 180 -3.52 -2.47 -3.48
C ILE A 180 -4.92 -1.85 -3.37
N ALA A 181 -5.05 -0.64 -2.82
CA ALA A 181 -6.33 0.06 -2.73
C ALA A 181 -6.94 0.33 -4.12
N GLY A 182 -6.11 0.68 -5.10
CA GLY A 182 -6.52 0.82 -6.50
C GLY A 182 -6.89 -0.52 -7.13
N LEU A 183 -6.09 -1.57 -6.93
CA LEU A 183 -6.42 -2.92 -7.41
C LEU A 183 -7.75 -3.42 -6.84
N MET A 184 -8.03 -3.19 -5.56
CA MET A 184 -9.32 -3.54 -4.96
C MET A 184 -10.49 -2.85 -5.67
N TRP A 185 -10.37 -1.57 -6.03
CA TRP A 185 -11.40 -0.88 -6.80
C TRP A 185 -11.54 -1.44 -8.21
N LEU A 186 -10.42 -1.60 -8.92
CA LEU A 186 -10.40 -2.11 -10.29
C LEU A 186 -10.97 -3.54 -10.41
N GLN A 187 -10.83 -4.35 -9.36
CA GLN A 187 -11.31 -5.73 -9.30
C GLN A 187 -12.64 -5.88 -8.54
N HIS A 188 -13.24 -4.77 -8.10
CA HIS A 188 -14.46 -4.76 -7.28
C HIS A 188 -14.38 -5.65 -6.03
N TRP A 189 -13.21 -5.71 -5.39
CA TRP A 189 -13.01 -6.44 -4.15
C TRP A 189 -13.45 -5.60 -2.94
N GLY A 190 -14.39 -6.16 -2.18
CA GLY A 190 -14.71 -5.71 -0.82
C GLY A 190 -13.51 -5.89 0.13
N GLY A 191 -13.51 -5.12 1.21
CA GLY A 191 -12.46 -5.17 2.24
C GLY A 191 -12.83 -6.08 3.42
N GLU A 192 -14.12 -6.34 3.60
CA GLU A 192 -14.69 -6.92 4.79
C GLU A 192 -14.08 -8.27 5.13
N ASP A 193 -13.80 -9.16 4.17
CA ASP A 193 -13.29 -10.51 4.38
C ASP A 193 -11.76 -10.62 4.18
N LYS A 194 -11.04 -9.50 4.25
CA LYS A 194 -9.61 -9.43 3.92
C LYS A 194 -8.70 -9.28 5.14
N ILE A 195 -7.45 -9.67 4.90
CA ILE A 195 -6.29 -9.44 5.76
C ILE A 195 -5.28 -8.65 4.94
N PHE A 196 -4.87 -7.50 5.46
CA PHE A 196 -3.81 -6.70 4.85
C PHE A 196 -2.49 -6.96 5.57
N TYR A 197 -1.44 -7.26 4.82
CA TYR A 197 -0.07 -7.40 5.32
C TYR A 197 0.83 -6.31 4.76
N THR A 198 1.74 -5.79 5.58
CA THR A 198 2.83 -4.91 5.13
C THR A 198 4.15 -5.18 5.85
N THR A 199 5.26 -4.97 5.14
CA THR A 199 6.60 -4.95 5.75
C THR A 199 6.91 -3.65 6.50
N GLY A 200 6.12 -2.58 6.29
CA GLY A 200 6.34 -1.25 6.86
C GLY A 200 5.76 -1.06 8.25
N ARG A 201 6.21 0.00 8.96
CA ARG A 201 5.66 0.39 10.28
C ARG A 201 4.19 0.80 10.17
N LEU A 202 3.41 0.42 11.18
CA LEU A 202 1.98 0.78 11.28
C LEU A 202 1.82 2.13 11.98
N ASN A 203 1.95 3.22 11.20
CA ASN A 203 1.68 4.59 11.65
C ASN A 203 0.17 4.93 11.48
N ALA A 204 -0.20 6.15 11.86
CA ALA A 204 -1.59 6.62 11.77
C ALA A 204 -2.14 6.60 10.33
N GLU A 205 -1.32 7.01 9.36
CA GLU A 205 -1.72 7.10 7.95
C GLU A 205 -1.98 5.71 7.37
N ILE A 206 -1.08 4.75 7.58
CA ILE A 206 -1.26 3.37 7.13
C ILE A 206 -2.55 2.79 7.72
N VAL A 207 -2.75 2.92 9.04
CA VAL A 207 -3.98 2.43 9.69
C VAL A 207 -5.23 3.07 9.07
N MET A 208 -5.23 4.39 8.81
CA MET A 208 -6.37 5.06 8.18
C MET A 208 -6.62 4.59 6.74
N LYS A 209 -5.58 4.35 5.94
CA LYS A 209 -5.74 3.78 4.59
C LYS A 209 -6.44 2.43 4.64
N ILE A 210 -6.02 1.55 5.55
CA ILE A 210 -6.65 0.23 5.73
C ILE A 210 -8.11 0.37 6.20
N VAL A 211 -8.39 1.34 7.07
CA VAL A 211 -9.75 1.68 7.50
C VAL A 211 -10.61 2.16 6.32
N HIS A 212 -10.09 3.03 5.45
CA HIS A 212 -10.77 3.48 4.22
C HIS A 212 -10.95 2.38 3.18
N MET A 213 -10.07 1.38 3.19
CA MET A 213 -10.20 0.17 2.39
C MET A 213 -11.24 -0.81 2.94
N GLY A 214 -11.77 -0.58 4.15
CA GLY A 214 -12.76 -1.45 4.77
C GLY A 214 -12.19 -2.75 5.33
N ILE A 215 -10.88 -2.84 5.53
CA ILE A 215 -10.20 -4.10 5.88
C ILE A 215 -10.08 -4.23 7.41
N PRO A 216 -10.66 -5.29 8.02
CA PRO A 216 -10.73 -5.40 9.47
C PRO A 216 -9.45 -5.93 10.13
N ILE A 217 -8.52 -6.52 9.38
CA ILE A 217 -7.30 -7.16 9.92
C ILE A 217 -6.07 -6.58 9.25
N LEU A 218 -5.17 -6.00 10.06
CA LEU A 218 -3.91 -5.42 9.63
C LEU A 218 -2.74 -6.09 10.33
N LEU A 219 -1.86 -6.70 9.53
CA LEU A 219 -0.67 -7.42 9.93
C LEU A 219 0.59 -6.67 9.46
N SER A 220 1.61 -6.60 10.31
CA SER A 220 2.92 -6.07 9.92
C SER A 220 4.10 -6.85 10.46
N ARG A 221 5.16 -6.93 9.65
CA ARG A 221 6.49 -7.41 10.10
C ARG A 221 7.17 -6.44 11.05
N SER A 222 6.85 -5.15 10.96
CA SER A 222 7.50 -4.06 11.69
C SER A 222 6.69 -3.65 12.92
N GLY A 223 7.18 -2.64 13.66
CA GLY A 223 6.50 -2.09 14.83
C GLY A 223 5.35 -1.12 14.52
N VAL A 224 4.66 -0.72 15.57
CA VAL A 224 3.46 0.13 15.55
C VAL A 224 3.75 1.47 16.25
N THR A 225 3.08 2.55 15.86
CA THR A 225 3.09 3.80 16.65
C THR A 225 1.89 3.86 17.59
N TYR A 226 2.02 4.58 18.71
CA TYR A 226 0.91 4.72 19.66
C TYR A 226 -0.36 5.32 19.02
N ARG A 227 -0.20 6.31 18.13
CA ARG A 227 -1.32 6.89 17.38
C ARG A 227 -1.98 5.85 16.45
N GLY A 228 -1.20 4.96 15.82
CA GLY A 228 -1.72 3.84 15.04
C GLY A 228 -2.57 2.89 15.87
N ILE A 229 -2.12 2.54 17.09
CA ILE A 229 -2.90 1.71 18.03
C ILE A 229 -4.23 2.39 18.38
N LYS A 230 -4.21 3.69 18.68
CA LYS A 230 -5.43 4.45 19.02
C LYS A 230 -6.43 4.47 17.88
N LEU A 231 -5.98 4.65 16.64
CA LEU A 231 -6.87 4.60 15.47
C LEU A 231 -7.41 3.19 15.23
N ALA A 232 -6.60 2.15 15.38
CA ALA A 232 -7.07 0.78 15.28
C ALA A 232 -8.15 0.45 16.32
N GLN A 233 -7.99 0.93 17.56
CA GLN A 233 -9.02 0.83 18.61
C GLN A 233 -10.29 1.60 18.23
N GLN A 234 -10.13 2.83 17.74
CA GLN A 234 -11.24 3.71 17.35
C GLN A 234 -12.07 3.14 16.20
N TYR A 235 -11.46 2.44 15.26
CA TYR A 235 -12.13 1.93 14.05
C TYR A 235 -12.33 0.41 14.03
N GLY A 236 -11.96 -0.30 15.10
CA GLY A 236 -12.18 -1.74 15.23
C GLY A 236 -11.22 -2.64 14.43
N VAL A 237 -10.06 -2.12 14.01
CA VAL A 237 -9.06 -2.90 13.25
C VAL A 237 -8.30 -3.85 14.17
N THR A 238 -8.34 -5.15 13.87
CA THR A 238 -7.45 -6.14 14.48
C THR A 238 -6.02 -5.83 14.06
N LEU A 239 -5.18 -5.42 15.01
CA LEU A 239 -3.85 -4.89 14.73
C LEU A 239 -2.79 -5.83 15.26
N ILE A 240 -2.04 -6.45 14.36
CA ILE A 240 -1.00 -7.43 14.67
C ILE A 240 0.31 -6.94 14.08
N ALA A 241 1.39 -6.94 14.87
CA ALA A 241 2.68 -6.46 14.42
C ALA A 241 3.83 -7.31 14.99
N HIS A 242 5.07 -6.99 14.60
CA HIS A 242 6.23 -7.84 14.85
C HIS A 242 6.03 -9.28 14.36
N ALA A 243 5.26 -9.43 13.29
CA ALA A 243 4.86 -10.72 12.76
C ALA A 243 5.99 -11.31 11.90
N LYS A 244 6.58 -12.41 12.38
CA LYS A 244 7.64 -13.14 11.70
C LYS A 244 7.53 -14.62 12.05
N GLU A 245 7.50 -15.47 11.02
CA GLU A 245 7.39 -16.92 11.19
C GLU A 245 6.18 -17.28 12.08
N GLN A 246 6.41 -17.87 13.25
CA GLN A 246 5.35 -18.23 14.21
C GLN A 246 5.18 -17.23 15.37
N HIS A 247 5.89 -16.11 15.32
CA HIS A 247 5.83 -15.06 16.32
C HIS A 247 5.02 -13.86 15.82
N PHE A 248 4.16 -13.31 16.66
CA PHE A 248 3.47 -12.02 16.44
C PHE A 248 2.97 -11.44 17.76
N LEU A 249 2.73 -10.13 17.78
CA LEU A 249 2.14 -9.41 18.91
C LEU A 249 0.81 -8.76 18.50
N ILE A 250 -0.24 -8.97 19.30
CA ILE A 250 -1.55 -8.36 19.07
C ILE A 250 -1.62 -7.04 19.85
N PHE A 251 -1.80 -5.93 19.16
CA PHE A 251 -1.94 -4.59 19.73
C PHE A 251 -3.40 -4.15 19.87
N ASN A 252 -4.30 -4.71 19.05
CA ASN A 252 -5.75 -4.50 19.15
C ASN A 252 -6.52 -5.71 18.59
N GLY A 253 -7.73 -5.95 19.10
CA GLY A 253 -8.62 -6.98 18.55
C GLY A 253 -8.29 -8.42 18.96
N LYS A 254 -7.68 -8.66 20.13
CA LYS A 254 -7.33 -10.00 20.62
C LYS A 254 -8.51 -10.98 20.61
N THR A 255 -9.71 -10.52 20.89
CA THR A 255 -10.94 -11.33 20.87
C THR A 255 -11.26 -11.93 19.50
N ASN A 256 -10.71 -11.33 18.44
CA ASN A 256 -10.90 -11.78 17.07
C ASN A 256 -9.87 -12.85 16.68
N VAL A 257 -8.83 -13.08 17.48
CA VAL A 257 -7.79 -14.07 17.17
C VAL A 257 -8.12 -15.40 17.84
N ILE A 258 -8.28 -16.44 17.02
CA ILE A 258 -8.51 -17.82 17.46
C ILE A 258 -7.16 -18.54 17.51
N PHE A 259 -6.74 -18.93 18.71
CA PHE A 259 -5.50 -19.66 18.94
C PHE A 259 -5.72 -21.16 18.69
N ASP A 260 -5.54 -21.57 17.44
CA ASP A 260 -5.78 -22.94 16.96
C ASP A 260 -4.49 -23.71 16.64
N ALA A 261 -3.32 -23.13 16.88
CA ALA A 261 -2.02 -23.74 16.61
C ALA A 261 -1.13 -23.72 17.85
N CYS A 262 -0.33 -24.78 18.04
CA CYS A 262 0.70 -24.80 19.07
C CYS A 262 1.91 -23.99 18.55
N PRO A 263 2.35 -22.92 19.24
CA PRO A 263 3.58 -22.22 18.85
C PRO A 263 4.77 -23.18 19.04
N SER A 264 5.54 -23.43 17.99
CA SER A 264 6.79 -24.23 18.08
C SER A 264 7.91 -23.46 18.75
#